data_AF-B2XS57-F1
#
_entry.id   AF-B2XS57-F1
#
_cell.length_a   1.000
_cell.length_b   1.000
_cell.length_c   1.000
_cell.angle_alpha   90.00
_cell.angle_beta   90.00
_cell.angle_gamma   90.00
#
_symmetry.space_group_name_H-M   'P 1'
#
loop_
_entity.id
_entity.type
_entity.pdbx_description
1 polymer ?
#
loop_
_entity_poly.entity_id
_entity_poly.type
_entity_poly.pdbx_seq_one_letter_code
_entity_poly.pdbx_strand_id
1 'polypeptide(L)'
;MDVLSAVKQENIAASTEIDDLIFMGTPQQWSLQEQKQLTSRLVKGAYQYHYHNNDDYRQFCQIIGVGEVVEDLNEIPVFPTSIFKLKTLLTLDDEEVENRFTSSGTSGTKSIVARDRLSIERLLGSVNFGMNYVGDWFDHQMELVNLGPDRFNANNIWFKYVMSLVELLY
;
A
#
# COMPACT_ATOMS: atom_id res chain seq x y z
N MET A 1 -41.93 24.65 13.16
CA MET A 1 -41.28 23.45 12.58
C MET A 1 -39.81 23.80 12.45
N ASP A 2 -39.04 23.49 13.48
CA ASP A 2 -37.59 23.69 13.48
C ASP A 2 -36.94 22.57 12.68
N VAL A 3 -36.53 22.89 11.46
CA VAL A 3 -35.68 22.03 10.62
C VAL A 3 -34.23 22.45 10.87
N LEU A 4 -33.78 22.27 12.11
CA LEU A 4 -32.35 22.17 12.41
C LEU A 4 -32.09 20.70 12.66
N SER A 5 -32.00 19.93 11.57
CA SER A 5 -31.52 18.57 11.63
C SER A 5 -30.13 18.59 12.25
N ALA A 6 -29.96 17.76 13.28
CA ALA A 6 -28.68 17.53 13.91
C ALA A 6 -27.69 17.00 12.87
N VAL A 7 -26.88 17.89 12.29
CA VAL A 7 -25.69 17.51 11.55
C VAL A 7 -24.77 16.89 12.59
N LYS A 8 -24.69 15.56 12.61
CA LYS A 8 -23.61 14.86 13.31
C LYS A 8 -22.32 15.37 12.70
N GLN A 9 -21.55 16.14 13.47
CA GLN A 9 -20.15 16.39 13.18
C GLN A 9 -19.43 15.05 13.34
N GLU A 10 -19.46 14.23 12.30
CA GLU A 10 -18.47 13.17 12.18
C GLU A 10 -17.13 13.86 11.95
N ASN A 11 -16.20 13.68 12.88
CA ASN A 11 -14.80 14.03 12.67
C ASN A 11 -14.27 13.13 11.55
N ILE A 12 -14.49 13.55 10.30
CA ILE A 12 -13.84 12.95 9.15
C ILE A 12 -12.38 13.41 9.26
N ALA A 13 -11.50 12.53 9.73
CA ALA A 13 -10.08 12.75 9.62
C ALA A 13 -9.74 12.87 8.13
N ALA A 14 -9.48 14.09 7.67
CA ALA A 14 -9.30 14.39 6.24
C ALA A 14 -8.05 13.73 5.65
N SER A 15 -7.03 13.47 6.48
CA SER A 15 -5.82 12.73 6.14
C SER A 15 -5.25 12.05 7.39
N THR A 16 -4.51 10.96 7.18
CA THR A 16 -3.68 10.36 8.22
C THR A 16 -2.21 10.78 8.04
N GLU A 17 -1.38 10.58 9.06
CA GLU A 17 0.05 10.92 8.99
C GLU A 17 0.76 10.29 7.77
N ILE A 18 0.43 9.03 7.42
CA ILE A 18 1.04 8.38 6.25
C ILE A 18 0.60 9.03 4.93
N ASP A 19 -0.61 9.60 4.87
CA ASP A 19 -1.08 10.32 3.68
C ASP A 19 -0.30 11.62 3.52
N ASP A 20 -0.13 12.37 4.61
CA ASP A 20 0.67 13.61 4.59
C ASP A 20 2.13 13.31 4.16
N LEU A 21 2.71 12.20 4.65
CA LEU A 21 4.06 11.79 4.26
C LEU A 21 4.17 11.38 2.79
N ILE A 22 3.16 10.71 2.23
CA ILE A 22 3.15 10.26 0.83
C ILE A 22 2.93 11.43 -0.13
N PHE A 23 1.96 12.30 0.17
CA PHE A 23 1.49 13.32 -0.78
C PHE A 23 2.11 14.71 -0.55
N MET A 24 2.57 15.01 0.67
CA MET A 24 3.10 16.34 1.04
C MET A 24 4.52 16.25 1.63
N GLY A 25 5.03 15.05 1.86
CA GLY A 25 6.32 14.84 2.49
C GLY A 25 7.49 15.32 1.65
N THR A 26 8.56 15.72 2.32
CA THR A 26 9.86 16.04 1.72
C THR A 26 10.96 15.23 2.41
N PRO A 27 11.03 13.90 2.20
CA PRO A 27 11.99 12.99 2.84
C PRO A 27 13.45 13.43 2.75
N GLN A 28 13.83 14.18 1.70
CA GLN A 28 15.18 14.70 1.52
C GLN A 28 15.59 15.72 2.61
N GLN A 29 14.62 16.32 3.29
CA GLN A 29 14.86 17.28 4.38
C GLN A 29 15.07 16.61 5.74
N TRP A 30 14.73 15.32 5.88
CA TRP A 30 14.85 14.59 7.15
C TRP A 30 16.25 14.00 7.29
N SER A 31 16.79 14.09 8.50
CA SER A 31 18.01 13.37 8.88
C SER A 31 17.81 11.86 8.81
N LEU A 32 18.91 11.11 8.66
CA LEU A 32 18.87 9.65 8.67
C LEU A 32 18.26 9.07 9.96
N GLN A 33 18.44 9.75 11.10
CA GLN A 33 17.84 9.32 12.37
C GLN A 33 16.32 9.49 12.36
N GLU A 34 15.82 10.64 11.89
CA GLU A 34 14.38 10.88 11.75
C GLU A 34 13.74 9.88 10.80
N GLN A 35 14.36 9.61 9.65
CA GLN A 35 13.89 8.60 8.68
C GLN A 35 13.80 7.20 9.30
N LYS A 36 14.80 6.80 10.09
CA LYS A 36 14.80 5.51 10.80
C LYS A 36 13.70 5.43 11.87
N GLN A 37 13.52 6.50 12.66
CA GLN A 37 12.48 6.55 13.69
C GLN A 37 11.08 6.50 13.07
N LEU A 38 10.86 7.26 12.00
CA LEU A 38 9.62 7.26 11.25
C LEU A 38 9.32 5.88 10.66
N THR A 39 10.31 5.29 9.96
CA THR A 39 10.18 3.95 9.39
C THR A 39 9.87 2.90 10.46
N SER A 40 10.60 2.94 11.58
CA SER A 40 10.37 2.00 12.68
C SER A 40 8.95 2.10 13.22
N ARG A 41 8.47 3.30 13.47
CA ARG A 41 7.12 3.54 14.00
C ARG A 41 6.02 3.10 13.02
N LEU A 42 6.13 3.48 11.74
CA LEU A 42 5.13 3.13 10.74
C LEU A 42 5.09 1.61 10.46
N VAL A 43 6.25 0.96 10.35
CA VAL A 43 6.32 -0.49 10.11
C VAL A 43 5.80 -1.28 11.31
N LYS A 44 6.11 -0.87 12.55
CA LYS A 44 5.54 -1.48 13.75
C LYS A 44 4.03 -1.29 13.84
N GLY A 45 3.52 -0.10 13.49
CA GLY A 45 2.08 0.15 13.42
C GLY A 45 1.37 -0.74 12.39
N ALA A 46 1.96 -0.90 11.19
CA ALA A 46 1.46 -1.82 10.18
C ALA A 46 1.49 -3.28 10.67
N TYR A 47 2.59 -3.71 11.30
CA TYR A 47 2.69 -5.03 11.90
C TYR A 47 1.57 -5.28 12.92
N GLN A 48 1.38 -4.36 13.87
CA GLN A 48 0.33 -4.47 14.88
C GLN A 48 -1.06 -4.56 14.22
N TYR A 49 -1.32 -3.71 13.23
CA TYR A 49 -2.57 -3.75 12.46
C TYR A 49 -2.80 -5.11 11.79
N HIS A 50 -1.78 -5.67 11.11
CA HIS A 50 -1.90 -6.98 10.48
C HIS A 50 -2.05 -8.11 11.50
N TYR A 51 -1.37 -8.05 12.65
CA TYR A 51 -1.53 -9.03 13.72
C TYR A 51 -2.97 -9.08 14.23
N HIS A 52 -3.65 -7.94 14.34
CA HIS A 52 -5.03 -7.89 14.84
C HIS A 52 -6.07 -8.27 13.80
N ASN A 53 -5.86 -7.83 12.56
CA ASN A 53 -6.91 -7.88 11.54
C ASN A 53 -6.74 -9.00 10.51
N ASN A 54 -5.61 -9.73 10.51
CA ASN A 54 -5.40 -10.87 9.62
C ASN A 54 -5.17 -12.16 10.42
N ASP A 55 -6.17 -13.03 10.41
CA ASP A 55 -6.16 -14.27 11.20
C ASP A 55 -5.03 -15.23 10.81
N ASP A 56 -4.76 -15.38 9.51
CA ASP A 56 -3.69 -16.25 9.00
C ASP A 56 -2.31 -15.76 9.44
N TYR A 57 -2.07 -14.45 9.38
CA TYR A 57 -0.82 -13.83 9.80
C TYR A 57 -0.66 -13.88 11.31
N ARG A 58 -1.73 -13.64 12.08
CA ARG A 58 -1.74 -13.77 13.54
C ARG A 58 -1.38 -15.20 13.97
N GLN A 59 -2.02 -16.20 13.37
CA GLN A 59 -1.74 -17.61 13.64
C GLN A 59 -0.29 -17.95 13.29
N PHE A 60 0.22 -17.46 12.15
CA PHE A 60 1.62 -17.64 11.78
C PHE A 60 2.58 -17.05 12.83
N CYS A 61 2.35 -15.82 13.28
CA CYS A 61 3.14 -15.18 14.34
C CYS A 61 3.13 -16.00 15.64
N GLN A 62 1.95 -16.48 16.06
CA GLN A 62 1.80 -17.29 17.27
C GLN A 62 2.56 -18.62 17.19
N ILE A 63 2.55 -19.30 16.03
CA ILE A 63 3.25 -20.58 15.82
C ILE A 63 4.76 -20.43 16.01
N ILE A 64 5.33 -19.31 15.59
CA ILE A 64 6.77 -19.04 15.69
C ILE A 64 7.16 -18.27 16.97
N GLY A 65 6.19 -18.03 17.87
CA GLY A 65 6.43 -17.41 19.18
C GLY A 65 6.61 -15.89 19.15
N VAL A 66 6.14 -15.20 18.10
CA VAL A 66 6.17 -13.73 18.04
C VAL A 66 4.80 -13.17 18.39
N GLY A 67 4.77 -12.27 19.38
CA GLY A 67 3.55 -11.62 19.86
C GLY A 67 3.27 -10.28 19.17
N GLU A 68 2.12 -9.69 19.48
CA GLU A 68 1.63 -8.41 18.94
C GLU A 68 2.63 -7.24 18.99
N VAL A 69 3.46 -7.18 20.04
CA VAL A 69 4.37 -6.06 20.29
C VAL A 69 5.79 -6.51 20.00
N VAL A 70 6.50 -5.72 19.21
CA VAL A 70 7.91 -5.93 18.84
C VAL A 70 8.73 -4.69 19.16
N GLU A 71 9.90 -4.91 19.74
CA GLU A 71 10.86 -3.87 20.10
C GLU A 71 11.78 -3.54 18.93
N ASP A 72 12.07 -4.51 18.06
CA ASP A 72 12.91 -4.32 16.89
C ASP A 72 12.21 -4.78 15.61
N LEU A 73 12.50 -4.11 14.48
CA LEU A 73 11.91 -4.48 13.19
C LEU A 73 12.32 -5.88 12.73
N ASN A 74 13.49 -6.37 13.17
CA ASN A 74 13.97 -7.71 12.85
C ASN A 74 13.20 -8.82 13.57
N GLU A 75 12.40 -8.48 14.59
CA GLU A 75 11.51 -9.43 15.26
C GLU A 75 10.23 -9.69 14.43
N ILE A 76 9.90 -8.79 13.50
CA ILE A 76 8.73 -8.94 12.64
C ILE A 76 8.94 -10.13 11.70
N PRO A 77 8.05 -11.13 11.73
CA PRO A 77 8.27 -12.34 10.98
C PRO A 77 7.92 -12.14 9.50
N VAL A 78 8.82 -12.62 8.65
CA VAL A 78 8.64 -12.59 7.20
C VAL A 78 7.58 -13.63 6.79
N PHE A 79 6.46 -13.16 6.28
CA PHE A 79 5.38 -14.05 5.87
C PHE A 79 5.73 -14.74 4.53
N PRO A 80 5.69 -16.09 4.45
CA PRO A 80 6.12 -16.80 3.24
C PRO A 80 5.32 -16.38 2.00
N THR A 81 5.99 -15.95 0.94
CA THR A 81 5.33 -15.47 -0.29
C THR A 81 4.48 -16.54 -0.99
N SER A 82 4.75 -17.82 -0.74
CA SER A 82 3.96 -18.95 -1.23
C SER A 82 2.52 -18.94 -0.72
N ILE A 83 2.25 -18.37 0.45
CA ILE A 83 0.90 -18.34 1.04
C ILE A 83 -0.08 -17.57 0.15
N PHE A 84 0.39 -16.53 -0.55
CA PHE A 84 -0.42 -15.70 -1.44
C PHE A 84 -0.89 -16.45 -2.70
N LYS A 85 -0.35 -17.64 -2.97
CA LYS A 85 -0.82 -18.56 -4.01
C LYS A 85 -1.90 -19.53 -3.50
N LEU A 86 -1.98 -19.71 -2.18
CA LEU A 86 -2.85 -20.68 -1.52
C LEU A 86 -4.09 -20.01 -0.90
N LYS A 87 -3.94 -18.78 -0.41
CA LYS A 87 -4.97 -18.03 0.28
C LYS A 87 -5.01 -16.59 -0.21
N THR A 88 -6.21 -16.02 -0.17
CA THR A 88 -6.42 -14.58 -0.25
C THR A 88 -6.34 -14.02 1.16
N LEU A 89 -5.33 -13.21 1.42
CA LEU A 89 -5.12 -12.59 2.72
C LEU A 89 -5.75 -11.20 2.75
N LEU A 90 -6.61 -10.96 3.73
CA LEU A 90 -7.32 -9.69 3.92
C LEU A 90 -7.18 -9.21 5.36
N THR A 91 -7.25 -7.89 5.55
CA THR A 91 -7.36 -7.21 6.86
C THR A 91 -8.68 -6.45 7.01
N LEU A 92 -9.56 -6.59 6.03
CA LEU A 92 -10.83 -5.91 5.87
C LEU A 92 -11.82 -6.93 5.31
N ASP A 93 -13.10 -6.59 5.27
CA ASP A 93 -14.10 -7.45 4.68
C ASP A 93 -13.90 -7.57 3.16
N ASP A 94 -14.26 -8.72 2.58
CA ASP A 94 -14.07 -8.99 1.14
C ASP A 94 -14.80 -7.98 0.26
N GLU A 95 -15.92 -7.43 0.77
CA GLU A 95 -16.77 -6.43 0.12
C GLU A 95 -16.08 -5.06 0.01
N GLU A 96 -15.08 -4.78 0.84
CA GLU A 96 -14.30 -3.53 0.81
C GLU A 96 -13.13 -3.59 -0.19
N VAL A 97 -12.91 -4.74 -0.83
CA VAL A 97 -11.86 -4.92 -1.83
C VAL A 97 -12.26 -4.25 -3.14
N GLU A 98 -11.54 -3.20 -3.51
CA GLU A 98 -11.70 -2.48 -4.78
C GLU A 98 -11.12 -3.30 -5.94
N ASN A 99 -9.92 -3.88 -5.77
CA ASN A 99 -9.24 -4.61 -6.84
C ASN A 99 -8.38 -5.76 -6.33
N ARG A 100 -8.21 -6.77 -7.20
CA ARG A 100 -7.37 -7.96 -6.94
C ARG A 100 -6.28 -8.07 -7.98
N PHE A 101 -5.05 -7.80 -7.58
CA PHE A 101 -3.87 -7.92 -8.42
C PHE A 101 -3.31 -9.34 -8.39
N THR A 102 -2.76 -9.77 -9.52
CA THR A 102 -2.20 -11.10 -9.73
C THR A 102 -0.74 -10.98 -10.19
N SER A 103 0.06 -11.98 -9.83
CA SER A 103 1.39 -12.12 -10.42
C SER A 103 1.32 -12.66 -11.86
N SER A 104 2.42 -12.54 -12.60
CA SER A 104 2.55 -13.05 -13.97
C SER A 104 2.40 -14.58 -14.06
N GLY A 105 2.59 -15.31 -12.96
CA GLY A 105 2.34 -16.75 -12.88
C GLY A 105 3.38 -17.60 -13.61
N THR A 106 4.64 -17.16 -13.67
CA THR A 106 5.74 -17.88 -14.35
C THR A 106 5.94 -19.32 -13.88
N SER A 107 5.48 -19.66 -12.67
CA SER A 107 5.50 -21.02 -12.10
C SER A 107 4.15 -21.76 -12.16
N GLY A 108 3.20 -21.32 -12.99
CA GLY A 108 1.90 -21.96 -13.19
C GLY A 108 0.79 -21.52 -12.23
N THR A 109 1.11 -21.11 -11.01
CA THR A 109 0.13 -20.58 -10.04
C THR A 109 0.37 -19.10 -9.77
N LYS A 110 -0.68 -18.30 -9.96
CA LYS A 110 -0.68 -16.87 -9.66
C LYS A 110 -0.96 -16.63 -8.19
N SER A 111 -0.20 -15.73 -7.59
CA SER A 111 -0.55 -15.13 -6.31
C SER A 111 -1.58 -14.03 -6.49
N ILE A 112 -2.41 -13.80 -5.46
CA ILE A 112 -3.41 -12.73 -5.43
C ILE A 112 -3.07 -11.75 -4.31
N VAL A 113 -3.12 -10.46 -4.62
CA VAL A 113 -3.00 -9.35 -3.66
C VAL A 113 -4.22 -8.47 -3.83
N ALA A 114 -5.12 -8.50 -2.85
CA ALA A 114 -6.28 -7.63 -2.80
C ALA A 114 -5.89 -6.24 -2.26
N ARG A 115 -6.55 -5.21 -2.77
CA ARG A 115 -6.41 -3.83 -2.30
C ARG A 115 -7.76 -3.15 -2.24
N ASP A 116 -8.00 -2.46 -1.14
CA ASP A 116 -9.04 -1.45 -1.01
C ASP A 116 -8.64 -0.17 -1.76
N ARG A 117 -9.57 0.77 -1.87
CA ARG A 117 -9.34 2.04 -2.54
C ARG A 117 -8.19 2.84 -1.90
N LEU A 118 -8.14 2.91 -0.57
CA LEU A 118 -7.14 3.68 0.15
C LEU A 118 -5.71 3.17 -0.11
N SER A 119 -5.49 1.85 -0.13
CA SER A 119 -4.17 1.30 -0.42
C SER A 119 -3.76 1.41 -1.89
N ILE A 120 -4.71 1.58 -2.82
CA ILE A 120 -4.43 1.93 -4.23
C ILE A 120 -4.02 3.39 -4.34
N GLU A 121 -4.75 4.30 -3.71
CA GLU A 121 -4.44 5.74 -3.71
C GLU A 121 -3.06 6.01 -3.09
N ARG A 122 -2.73 5.37 -1.96
CA ARG A 122 -1.39 5.44 -1.36
C ARG A 122 -0.29 4.86 -2.23
N LEU A 123 -0.55 3.76 -2.94
CA LEU A 123 0.39 3.19 -3.91
C LEU A 123 0.68 4.21 -5.01
N LEU A 124 -0.35 4.80 -5.60
CA LEU A 124 -0.23 5.83 -6.63
C LEU A 124 0.57 7.04 -6.14
N GLY A 125 0.24 7.57 -4.97
CA GLY A 125 0.97 8.67 -4.36
C GLY A 125 2.46 8.35 -4.17
N SER A 126 2.77 7.15 -3.68
CA SER A 126 4.16 6.73 -3.46
C SER A 126 4.94 6.56 -4.76
N VAL A 127 4.30 6.06 -5.83
CA VAL A 127 4.93 5.91 -7.15
C VAL A 127 5.16 7.29 -7.78
N ASN A 128 4.17 8.18 -7.71
CA ASN A 128 4.29 9.57 -8.17
C ASN A 128 5.42 10.30 -7.44
N PHE A 129 5.47 10.18 -6.11
CA PHE A 129 6.56 10.74 -5.32
C PHE A 129 7.93 10.15 -5.72
N GLY A 130 7.98 8.83 -5.94
CA GLY A 130 9.19 8.12 -6.36
C GLY A 130 9.78 8.60 -7.68
N MET A 131 8.95 9.08 -8.60
CA MET A 131 9.40 9.62 -9.90
C MET A 131 10.26 10.87 -9.76
N ASN A 132 10.09 11.65 -8.69
CA ASN A 132 10.96 12.80 -8.37
C ASN A 132 12.43 12.39 -8.13
N TYR A 133 12.72 11.11 -7.83
CA TYR A 133 14.09 10.62 -7.71
C TYR A 133 14.74 10.27 -9.05
N VAL A 134 13.94 10.08 -10.11
CA VAL A 134 14.45 9.75 -11.43
C VAL A 134 14.94 11.03 -12.14
N GLY A 135 14.28 12.16 -11.89
CA GLY A 135 14.68 13.47 -12.39
C GLY A 135 13.56 14.52 -12.27
N ASP A 136 13.93 15.77 -12.54
CA ASP A 136 13.02 16.90 -12.60
C ASP A 136 12.78 17.26 -14.07
N TRP A 137 11.56 17.03 -14.56
CA TRP A 137 11.17 17.39 -15.92
C TRP A 137 9.94 18.28 -15.87
N PHE A 138 9.89 19.28 -16.75
CA PHE A 138 8.63 19.96 -17.02
C PHE A 138 7.74 19.05 -17.86
N ASP A 139 6.41 19.14 -17.71
CA ASP A 139 5.44 18.29 -18.44
C ASP A 139 5.66 18.23 -19.96
N HIS A 140 6.19 19.28 -20.57
CA HIS A 140 6.47 19.35 -22.01
C HIS A 140 7.82 18.75 -22.43
N GLN A 141 8.62 18.25 -21.48
CA GLN A 141 9.96 17.73 -21.71
C GLN A 141 10.05 16.21 -21.56
N MET A 142 8.98 15.57 -21.09
CA MET A 142 8.95 14.13 -20.87
C MET A 142 7.78 13.51 -21.62
N GLU A 143 8.06 12.42 -22.32
CA GLU A 143 7.05 11.54 -22.89
C GLU A 143 7.29 10.16 -22.29
N LEU A 144 6.36 9.65 -21.49
CA LEU A 144 6.46 8.31 -20.94
C LEU A 144 5.78 7.31 -21.88
N VAL A 145 6.59 6.49 -22.56
CA VAL A 145 6.06 5.41 -23.41
C VAL A 145 6.10 4.09 -22.66
N ASN A 146 4.93 3.58 -22.28
CA ASN A 146 4.79 2.24 -21.73
C ASN A 146 4.88 1.19 -22.84
N LEU A 147 6.03 0.52 -22.96
CA LEU A 147 6.24 -0.57 -23.93
C LEU A 147 5.52 -1.88 -23.53
N GLY A 148 4.80 -1.87 -22.41
CA GLY A 148 3.91 -2.95 -21.99
C GLY A 148 2.54 -2.88 -22.67
N PRO A 149 1.60 -3.74 -22.28
CA PRO A 149 0.22 -3.62 -22.73
C PRO A 149 -0.45 -2.38 -22.13
N ASP A 150 -1.35 -1.77 -22.90
CA ASP A 150 -2.21 -0.68 -22.43
C ASP A 150 -3.07 -1.13 -21.23
N ARG A 151 -3.66 -0.15 -20.52
CA ARG A 151 -4.49 -0.40 -19.32
C ARG A 151 -5.64 -1.40 -19.51
N PHE A 152 -6.24 -1.45 -20.70
CA PHE A 152 -7.35 -2.36 -20.99
C PHE A 152 -6.85 -3.80 -21.18
N ASN A 153 -5.62 -3.95 -21.66
CA ASN A 153 -4.94 -5.22 -21.89
C ASN A 153 -4.02 -5.64 -20.72
N ALA A 154 -3.73 -4.73 -19.78
CA ALA A 154 -2.94 -4.97 -18.58
C ALA A 154 -3.58 -6.05 -17.68
N ASN A 155 -4.92 -6.14 -17.71
CA ASN A 155 -5.72 -6.97 -16.82
C ASN A 155 -5.31 -6.73 -15.35
N ASN A 156 -5.48 -7.75 -14.51
CA ASN A 156 -5.15 -7.68 -13.10
C ASN A 156 -3.67 -7.94 -12.82
N ILE A 157 -2.74 -7.81 -13.78
CA ILE A 157 -1.32 -8.09 -13.51
C ILE A 157 -0.70 -6.85 -12.86
N TRP A 158 -0.19 -7.02 -11.63
CA TRP A 158 0.21 -5.89 -10.77
C TRP A 158 1.12 -4.87 -11.47
N PHE A 159 2.18 -5.35 -12.15
CA PHE A 159 3.18 -4.49 -12.76
C PHE A 159 2.63 -3.72 -13.95
N LYS A 160 1.78 -4.38 -14.76
CA LYS A 160 1.14 -3.75 -15.92
C LYS A 160 0.18 -2.66 -15.49
N TYR A 161 -0.54 -2.89 -14.40
CA TYR A 161 -1.42 -1.89 -13.80
C TYR A 161 -0.63 -0.67 -13.32
N VAL A 162 0.44 -0.87 -12.52
CA VAL A 162 1.27 0.26 -12.05
C VAL A 162 1.87 1.04 -13.23
N MET A 163 2.45 0.36 -14.22
CA MET A 163 3.03 1.06 -15.39
C MET A 163 1.97 1.85 -16.17
N SER A 164 0.77 1.29 -16.33
CA SER A 164 -0.34 2.00 -16.98
C SER A 164 -0.84 3.22 -16.20
N LEU A 165 -0.61 3.24 -14.87
CA LEU A 165 -0.94 4.39 -14.04
C LEU A 165 0.14 5.46 -14.08
N VAL A 166 1.42 5.08 -14.14
CA VAL A 166 2.51 6.05 -14.32
C VAL A 166 2.36 6.77 -15.66
N GLU A 167 1.98 6.05 -16.72
CA GLU A 167 1.64 6.61 -18.04
C GLU A 167 0.44 7.57 -18.03
N LEU A 168 -0.40 7.55 -17.00
CA LEU A 168 -1.49 8.55 -16.87
C LEU A 168 -1.03 9.82 -16.14
N LEU A 169 0.06 9.75 -15.38
CA LEU A 169 0.59 10.87 -14.63
C LEU A 169 1.53 11.75 -15.47
N TYR A 170 2.02 11.21 -16.59
CA TYR A 170 3.03 11.83 -17.45
C TYR A 170 2.77 11.49 -18.91
#